data_AF-A0A7J7RE81-F1
#
_entry.id   AF-A0A7J7RE81-F1
#
_cell.length_a   1.000
_cell.length_b   1.000
_cell.length_c   1.000
_cell.angle_alpha   90.00
_cell.angle_beta   90.00
_cell.angle_gamma   90.00
#
_symmetry.space_group_name_H-M   'P 1'
#
loop_
_entity.id
_entity.type
_entity.pdbx_description
1 polymer ?
#
loop_
_entity_poly.entity_id
_entity_poly.type
_entity_poly.pdbx_seq_one_letter_code
_entity_poly.pdbx_strand_id
1 'polypeptide(L)'
;MAALAAGISKQRAAAEGLGSNQKAVKYLGQDFETLRQQCLDSGVLFKDPEFPACPSALGYKDLGPGSPQTQGIVWKRPPELCPSPQFIIGGATRTDICQGGLGDCWLLAAIASLTLNEELLYRVVPRDQNFQKSYAGIFHFQFWQYGEWVEVVVDDRLPTKDGQLLFLHSEEGSEFWSALLEKAYAKLNGSYEALTGGSTVEGFEDFTGGISEFYDLRKPPANLYRIIWKAVQAGSLLACSIDVSSAAETEAITRQKLVKSHAYSVTGIEEVDFHGRPEKLIRLRNPWGQVEWTGAWSDDAPEWNYIDPRQKEELDKKAEDGEFWMSFSDFLRQFSRLEICNLSPDSLSSEEVHKWNLVLFNGRWTRGSTAGGCQNYPGSS
;
A
#
# COMPACT_ATOMS: atom_id res chain seq x y z
N MET A 1 -13.89 -16.70 32.50
CA MET A 1 -14.86 -15.62 32.75
C MET A 1 -14.46 -14.33 32.03
N ALA A 2 -13.27 -13.76 32.29
CA ALA A 2 -12.82 -12.50 31.67
C ALA A 2 -12.81 -12.51 30.12
N ALA A 3 -12.25 -13.55 29.49
CA ALA A 3 -12.17 -13.65 28.03
C ALA A 3 -13.54 -13.79 27.34
N LEU A 4 -14.50 -14.48 27.97
CA LEU A 4 -15.86 -14.64 27.44
C LEU A 4 -16.66 -13.34 27.54
N ALA A 5 -16.56 -12.66 28.68
CA ALA A 5 -17.19 -11.35 28.88
C ALA A 5 -16.60 -10.29 27.93
N ALA A 6 -15.28 -10.29 27.73
CA ALA A 6 -14.62 -9.42 26.76
C ALA A 6 -15.08 -9.71 25.32
N GLY A 7 -15.21 -10.98 24.93
CA GLY A 7 -15.72 -11.38 23.62
C GLY A 7 -17.15 -10.91 23.36
N ILE A 8 -18.06 -11.08 24.31
CA ILE A 8 -19.45 -10.62 24.20
C ILE A 8 -19.51 -9.08 24.13
N SER A 9 -18.70 -8.39 24.94
CA SER A 9 -18.62 -6.93 24.90
C SER A 9 -18.14 -6.43 23.53
N LYS A 10 -17.13 -7.09 22.93
CA LYS A 10 -16.65 -6.76 21.59
C LYS A 10 -17.75 -6.95 20.54
N GLN A 11 -18.48 -8.06 20.59
CA GLN A 11 -19.60 -8.33 19.66
C GLN A 11 -20.72 -7.30 19.77
N ARG A 12 -21.06 -6.86 20.98
CA ARG A 12 -22.06 -5.79 21.17
C ARG A 12 -21.57 -4.47 20.60
N ALA A 13 -20.32 -4.10 20.90
CA ALA A 13 -19.73 -2.87 20.37
C ALA A 13 -19.69 -2.88 18.83
N ALA A 14 -19.36 -4.02 18.22
CA ALA A 14 -19.39 -4.21 16.76
C ALA A 14 -20.82 -4.08 16.20
N ALA A 15 -21.83 -4.65 16.87
CA ALA A 15 -23.23 -4.48 16.49
C ALA A 15 -23.71 -3.02 16.61
N GLU A 16 -23.09 -2.23 17.49
CA GLU A 16 -23.28 -0.78 17.62
C GLU A 16 -22.37 0.05 16.68
N GLY A 17 -21.69 -0.61 15.72
CA GLY A 17 -20.92 0.02 14.65
C GLY A 17 -19.42 0.22 14.94
N LEU A 18 -18.88 -0.25 16.08
CA LEU A 18 -17.42 -0.25 16.29
C LEU A 18 -16.72 -1.15 15.27
N GLY A 19 -15.63 -0.68 14.67
CA GLY A 19 -14.94 -1.36 13.58
C GLY A 19 -15.54 -1.06 12.20
N SER A 20 -16.58 -0.22 12.12
CA SER A 20 -17.01 0.36 10.84
C SER A 20 -16.10 1.53 10.44
N ASN A 21 -16.23 1.97 9.18
CA ASN A 21 -15.56 3.17 8.65
C ASN A 21 -15.74 4.39 9.57
N GLN A 22 -16.95 4.62 10.06
CA GLN A 22 -17.29 5.81 10.85
C GLN A 22 -16.82 5.74 12.30
N LYS A 23 -16.46 4.54 12.78
CA LYS A 23 -16.12 4.29 14.18
C LYS A 23 -15.05 3.20 14.26
N ALA A 24 -13.87 3.52 13.77
CA ALA A 24 -12.71 2.64 13.82
C ALA A 24 -12.33 2.25 15.26
N VAL A 25 -11.79 1.05 15.41
CA VAL A 25 -11.25 0.54 16.68
C VAL A 25 -9.94 1.26 16.96
N LYS A 26 -9.80 1.82 18.16
CA LYS A 26 -8.56 2.48 18.60
C LYS A 26 -7.48 1.45 18.90
N TYR A 27 -6.45 1.38 18.07
CA TYR A 27 -5.35 0.43 18.26
C TYR A 27 -4.66 0.68 19.60
N LEU A 28 -4.48 -0.38 20.39
CA LEU A 28 -3.87 -0.33 21.73
C LEU A 28 -4.55 0.68 22.69
N GLY A 29 -5.80 1.05 22.42
CA GLY A 29 -6.56 2.01 23.23
C GLY A 29 -6.09 3.46 23.09
N GLN A 30 -5.22 3.78 22.13
CA GLN A 30 -4.74 5.14 21.88
C GLN A 30 -5.78 5.96 21.10
N ASP A 31 -6.16 7.12 21.63
CA ASP A 31 -7.07 8.06 20.98
C ASP A 31 -6.30 9.26 20.44
N PHE A 32 -6.33 9.47 19.12
CA PHE A 32 -5.57 10.53 18.46
C PHE A 32 -5.86 11.91 19.06
N GLU A 33 -7.14 12.29 19.15
CA GLU A 33 -7.52 13.64 19.59
C GLU A 33 -7.18 13.90 21.06
N THR A 34 -7.41 12.93 21.93
CA THR A 34 -7.06 13.03 23.35
C THR A 34 -5.55 13.16 23.54
N LEU A 35 -4.76 12.31 22.86
CA LEU A 35 -3.31 12.33 22.97
C LEU A 35 -2.71 13.62 22.38
N ARG A 36 -3.25 14.08 21.25
CA ARG A 36 -2.88 15.35 20.63
C ARG A 36 -3.17 16.52 21.56
N GLN A 37 -4.37 16.59 22.14
CA GLN A 37 -4.74 17.65 23.05
C GLN A 37 -3.86 17.66 24.31
N GLN A 38 -3.56 16.49 24.89
CA GLN A 38 -2.65 16.38 26.03
C GLN A 38 -1.24 16.91 25.71
N CYS A 39 -0.73 16.62 24.51
CA CYS A 39 0.57 17.10 24.06
C CYS A 39 0.56 18.62 23.82
N LEU A 40 -0.52 19.16 23.24
CA LEU A 40 -0.71 20.60 23.07
C LEU A 40 -0.78 21.33 24.41
N ASP A 41 -1.56 20.82 25.37
CA ASP A 41 -1.73 21.43 26.70
C ASP A 41 -0.43 21.43 27.51
N SER A 42 0.40 20.40 27.35
CA SER A 42 1.69 20.27 28.05
C SER A 42 2.87 20.88 27.30
N GLY A 43 2.71 21.28 26.04
CA GLY A 43 3.78 21.83 25.21
C GLY A 43 4.89 20.83 24.88
N VAL A 44 4.59 19.52 24.90
CA VAL A 44 5.55 18.46 24.58
C VAL A 44 5.13 17.72 23.32
N LEU A 45 6.10 17.30 22.51
CA LEU A 45 5.82 16.47 21.34
C LEU A 45 5.54 15.03 21.77
N PHE A 46 4.53 14.42 21.14
CA PHE A 46 4.13 13.05 21.39
C PHE A 46 5.29 12.09 21.18
N LYS A 47 5.50 11.19 22.14
CA LYS A 47 6.42 10.07 22.04
C LYS A 47 5.58 8.83 22.24
N ASP A 48 5.42 8.07 21.18
CA ASP A 48 4.58 6.88 21.19
C ASP A 48 5.13 5.84 22.18
N PRO A 49 4.41 5.52 23.27
CA PRO A 49 4.83 4.51 24.22
C PRO A 49 4.69 3.09 23.65
N GLU A 50 3.78 2.90 22.70
CA GLU A 50 3.45 1.59 22.13
C GLU A 50 4.33 1.21 20.92
N PHE A 51 4.98 2.20 20.31
CA PHE A 51 5.95 2.00 19.24
C PHE A 51 7.18 2.90 19.43
N PRO A 52 8.02 2.60 20.44
CA PRO A 52 9.13 3.45 20.81
C PRO A 52 10.18 3.51 19.71
N ALA A 53 10.78 4.70 19.54
CA ALA A 53 11.92 4.93 18.65
C ALA A 53 13.20 4.22 19.15
N CYS A 54 13.24 2.90 18.99
CA CYS A 54 14.33 2.03 19.43
C CYS A 54 14.50 0.84 18.47
N PRO A 55 15.57 0.04 18.61
CA PRO A 55 15.88 -1.03 17.65
C PRO A 55 14.77 -2.09 17.51
N SER A 56 13.97 -2.36 18.54
CA SER A 56 12.88 -3.35 18.42
C SER A 56 11.75 -2.90 17.51
N ALA A 57 11.56 -1.59 17.30
CA ALA A 57 10.61 -1.07 16.31
C ALA A 57 11.12 -1.27 14.89
N LEU A 58 12.45 -1.36 14.69
CA LEU A 58 13.04 -1.67 13.39
C LEU A 58 12.88 -3.15 13.07
N GLY A 59 13.13 -4.05 14.03
CA GLY A 59 13.02 -5.47 13.77
C GLY A 59 13.49 -6.36 14.91
N TYR A 60 13.69 -7.63 14.57
CA TYR A 60 14.01 -8.70 15.51
C TYR A 60 15.14 -9.62 15.03
N LYS A 61 15.52 -9.58 13.75
CA LYS A 61 16.59 -10.41 13.19
C LYS A 61 17.53 -9.59 12.31
N ASP A 62 17.20 -9.38 11.04
CA ASP A 62 18.04 -8.68 10.08
C ASP A 62 18.08 -7.18 10.39
N LEU A 63 16.98 -6.60 10.90
CA LEU A 63 16.90 -5.23 11.43
C LEU A 63 16.76 -5.21 12.97
N GLY A 64 17.14 -6.29 13.63
CA GLY A 64 17.04 -6.42 15.08
C GLY A 64 18.16 -5.71 15.86
N PRO A 65 18.04 -5.66 17.21
CA PRO A 65 19.07 -5.12 18.08
C PRO A 65 20.43 -5.79 17.86
N GLY A 66 21.46 -4.99 17.56
CA GLY A 66 22.83 -5.48 17.34
C GLY A 66 23.13 -5.88 15.89
N SER A 67 22.14 -5.80 14.97
CA SER A 67 22.38 -5.99 13.55
C SER A 67 23.31 -4.89 12.99
N PRO A 68 24.34 -5.22 12.18
CA PRO A 68 25.14 -4.25 11.46
C PRO A 68 24.31 -3.30 10.59
N GLN A 69 23.17 -3.77 10.08
CA GLN A 69 22.27 -2.98 9.22
C GLN A 69 21.63 -1.81 9.98
N THR A 70 21.44 -1.98 11.30
CA THR A 70 20.85 -0.94 12.17
C THR A 70 21.85 0.04 12.75
N GLN A 71 23.16 -0.16 12.51
CA GLN A 71 24.19 0.72 13.06
C GLN A 71 24.13 2.11 12.43
N GLY A 72 24.19 3.13 13.29
CA GLY A 72 24.14 4.53 12.90
C GLY A 72 22.75 5.07 12.62
N ILE A 73 21.70 4.25 12.79
CA ILE A 73 20.31 4.74 12.64
C ILE A 73 19.98 5.68 13.79
N VAL A 74 19.44 6.85 13.43
CA VAL A 74 18.93 7.86 14.36
C VAL A 74 17.49 8.16 13.98
N TRP A 75 16.63 8.25 14.99
CA TRP A 75 15.23 8.62 14.79
C TRP A 75 15.10 10.14 14.81
N LYS A 76 14.61 10.73 13.72
CA LYS A 76 14.45 12.18 13.56
C LYS A 76 13.03 12.51 13.14
N ARG A 77 12.51 13.66 13.57
CA ARG A 77 11.21 14.16 13.09
C ARG A 77 11.39 14.96 11.80
N PRO A 78 10.36 15.08 10.95
CA PRO A 78 10.38 15.92 9.75
C PRO A 78 10.88 17.35 9.96
N PRO A 79 10.52 18.08 11.04
CA PRO A 79 11.08 19.42 11.31
C PRO A 79 12.60 19.44 11.59
N GLU A 80 13.22 18.30 11.86
CA GLU A 80 14.68 18.17 12.03
C GLU A 80 15.40 17.82 10.71
N LEU A 81 14.64 17.43 9.67
CA LEU A 81 15.15 16.99 8.37
C LEU A 81 15.02 18.08 7.31
N CYS A 82 13.92 18.84 7.33
CA CYS A 82 13.68 19.92 6.38
C CYS A 82 13.06 21.15 7.08
N PRO A 83 13.24 22.36 6.53
CA PRO A 83 12.81 23.60 7.18
C PRO A 83 11.29 23.83 7.16
N SER A 84 10.57 23.21 6.23
CA SER A 84 9.13 23.44 6.02
C SER A 84 8.39 22.13 5.71
N PRO A 85 8.37 21.16 6.64
CA PRO A 85 7.76 19.85 6.41
C PRO A 85 6.27 20.00 6.13
N GLN A 86 5.78 19.25 5.15
CA GLN A 86 4.38 19.17 4.78
C GLN A 86 3.93 17.73 4.95
N PHE A 87 2.66 17.58 5.30
CA PHE A 87 2.08 16.24 5.36
C PHE A 87 1.84 15.73 3.94
N ILE A 88 1.08 16.50 3.15
CA ILE A 88 0.79 16.27 1.73
C ILE A 88 1.01 17.57 0.95
N ILE A 89 1.63 17.53 -0.23
CA ILE A 89 1.90 18.67 -1.12
C ILE A 89 1.27 18.41 -2.49
N GLY A 90 0.36 19.29 -2.93
CA GLY A 90 -0.20 19.19 -4.28
C GLY A 90 -1.13 17.99 -4.52
N GLY A 91 -1.52 17.29 -3.45
CA GLY A 91 -2.26 16.03 -3.51
C GLY A 91 -1.32 14.87 -3.19
N ALA A 92 -1.86 13.77 -2.66
CA ALA A 92 -1.04 12.60 -2.36
C ALA A 92 -1.05 11.67 -3.57
N THR A 93 0.11 11.52 -4.18
CA THR A 93 0.27 10.89 -5.48
C THR A 93 1.26 9.74 -5.43
N ARG A 94 1.28 8.93 -6.49
CA ARG A 94 2.19 7.79 -6.57
C ARG A 94 3.67 8.19 -6.56
N THR A 95 4.06 9.38 -7.02
CA THR A 95 5.47 9.86 -6.95
C THR A 95 5.96 10.06 -5.53
N ASP A 96 5.05 10.16 -4.57
CA ASP A 96 5.37 10.27 -3.15
C ASP A 96 5.82 8.93 -2.53
N ILE A 97 5.84 7.87 -3.37
CA ILE A 97 6.14 6.49 -3.01
C ILE A 97 7.43 6.03 -3.70
N CYS A 98 8.54 6.19 -2.98
CA CYS A 98 9.86 5.70 -3.37
C CYS A 98 10.40 4.74 -2.29
N GLN A 99 10.72 3.50 -2.70
CA GLN A 99 11.23 2.48 -1.78
C GLN A 99 12.59 2.83 -1.21
N GLY A 100 12.71 2.67 0.11
CA GLY A 100 13.98 2.72 0.82
C GLY A 100 14.66 1.35 0.91
N GLY A 101 15.41 1.12 1.98
CA GLY A 101 16.21 -0.09 2.19
C GLY A 101 15.45 -1.29 2.78
N LEU A 102 14.13 -1.36 2.66
CA LEU A 102 13.29 -2.44 3.18
C LEU A 102 12.71 -3.28 2.03
N GLY A 103 12.55 -4.59 2.24
CA GLY A 103 12.01 -5.53 1.25
C GLY A 103 10.49 -5.59 1.24
N ASP A 104 9.83 -4.44 1.23
CA ASP A 104 8.37 -4.27 1.37
C ASP A 104 7.74 -3.65 0.12
N CYS A 105 8.35 -3.86 -1.06
CA CYS A 105 7.85 -3.42 -2.36
C CYS A 105 6.36 -3.74 -2.60
N TRP A 106 5.87 -4.85 -2.04
CA TRP A 106 4.47 -5.27 -2.08
C TRP A 106 3.53 -4.23 -1.45
N LEU A 107 3.94 -3.62 -0.34
CA LEU A 107 3.19 -2.61 0.40
C LEU A 107 3.23 -1.29 -0.38
N LEU A 108 4.39 -0.91 -0.89
CA LEU A 108 4.53 0.34 -1.64
C LEU A 108 3.75 0.31 -2.95
N ALA A 109 3.71 -0.84 -3.64
CA ALA A 109 2.82 -1.01 -4.79
C ALA A 109 1.34 -0.88 -4.40
N ALA A 110 0.96 -1.36 -3.20
CA ALA A 110 -0.39 -1.14 -2.69
C ALA A 110 -0.69 0.34 -2.41
N ILE A 111 0.24 1.06 -1.78
CA ILE A 111 0.09 2.50 -1.48
C ILE A 111 0.06 3.32 -2.78
N ALA A 112 0.94 3.04 -3.73
CA ALA A 112 0.96 3.74 -5.01
C ALA A 112 -0.35 3.54 -5.78
N SER A 113 -0.91 2.32 -5.78
CA SER A 113 -2.23 2.05 -6.35
C SER A 113 -3.33 2.82 -5.62
N LEU A 114 -3.27 2.90 -4.28
CA LEU A 114 -4.24 3.62 -3.44
C LEU A 114 -4.36 5.10 -3.84
N THR A 115 -3.24 5.74 -4.22
CA THR A 115 -3.23 7.15 -4.64
C THR A 115 -4.05 7.45 -5.89
N LEU A 116 -4.39 6.43 -6.69
CA LEU A 116 -5.25 6.58 -7.88
C LEU A 116 -6.72 6.75 -7.52
N ASN A 117 -7.09 6.49 -6.26
CA ASN A 117 -8.44 6.66 -5.75
C ASN A 117 -8.41 7.53 -4.48
N GLU A 118 -8.59 8.84 -4.67
CA GLU A 118 -8.57 9.81 -3.58
C GLU A 118 -9.55 9.47 -2.44
N GLU A 119 -10.77 9.01 -2.76
CA GLU A 119 -11.77 8.70 -1.73
C GLU A 119 -11.27 7.60 -0.77
N LEU A 120 -10.62 6.56 -1.32
CA LEU A 120 -10.02 5.48 -0.52
C LEU A 120 -8.76 5.94 0.20
N LEU A 121 -7.92 6.70 -0.49
CA LEU A 121 -6.70 7.23 0.10
C LEU A 121 -7.01 8.02 1.37
N TYR A 122 -7.98 8.94 1.31
CA TYR A 122 -8.30 9.80 2.44
C TYR A 122 -9.11 9.12 3.54
N ARG A 123 -9.56 7.87 3.30
CA ARG A 123 -10.03 6.98 4.36
C ARG A 123 -8.87 6.42 5.17
N VAL A 124 -7.79 6.02 4.51
CA VAL A 124 -6.58 5.49 5.16
C VAL A 124 -5.73 6.61 5.76
N VAL A 125 -5.66 7.76 5.07
CA VAL A 125 -4.83 8.93 5.39
C VAL A 125 -5.73 10.14 5.62
N PRO A 126 -6.24 10.38 6.84
CA PRO A 126 -7.10 11.51 7.15
C PRO A 126 -6.48 12.87 6.77
N ARG A 127 -7.28 13.75 6.13
CA ARG A 127 -6.86 15.04 5.56
C ARG A 127 -6.60 16.15 6.59
N ASP A 128 -7.03 15.96 7.82
CA ASP A 128 -6.98 16.95 8.91
C ASP A 128 -5.61 17.07 9.58
N GLN A 129 -4.61 16.37 9.06
CA GLN A 129 -3.26 16.28 9.59
C GLN A 129 -2.30 17.26 8.90
N ASN A 130 -1.42 17.91 9.66
CA ASN A 130 -0.44 18.86 9.13
C ASN A 130 0.67 19.16 10.14
N PHE A 131 1.76 19.79 9.70
CA PHE A 131 2.91 20.15 10.55
C PHE A 131 2.85 21.60 11.08
N GLN A 132 1.89 22.42 10.64
CA GLN A 132 1.87 23.87 10.91
C GLN A 132 0.91 24.26 12.05
N LYS A 133 -0.33 23.78 11.98
CA LYS A 133 -1.44 24.11 12.86
C LYS A 133 -1.66 23.00 13.86
N SER A 134 -1.66 23.34 15.15
CA SER A 134 -1.89 22.39 16.25
C SER A 134 -0.99 21.16 16.18
N TYR A 135 0.25 21.36 15.70
CA TYR A 135 1.25 20.32 15.60
C TYR A 135 1.73 19.89 16.99
N ALA A 136 1.66 18.59 17.24
CA ALA A 136 2.12 17.96 18.49
C ALA A 136 2.98 16.72 18.23
N GLY A 137 3.52 16.56 17.01
CA GLY A 137 4.36 15.41 16.65
C GLY A 137 3.62 14.07 16.66
N ILE A 138 2.33 14.08 16.32
CA ILE A 138 1.39 12.95 16.36
C ILE A 138 0.53 12.94 15.10
N PHE A 139 0.33 11.76 14.54
CA PHE A 139 -0.44 11.48 13.32
C PHE A 139 -1.26 10.20 13.51
N HIS A 140 -2.25 9.98 12.67
CA HIS A 140 -3.09 8.79 12.69
C HIS A 140 -3.48 8.33 11.28
N PHE A 141 -3.72 7.03 11.18
CA PHE A 141 -4.08 6.34 9.94
C PHE A 141 -5.14 5.29 10.24
N GLN A 142 -5.89 4.88 9.23
CA GLN A 142 -6.88 3.82 9.37
C GLN A 142 -6.57 2.64 8.46
N PHE A 143 -6.57 1.44 9.03
CA PHE A 143 -6.36 0.20 8.31
C PHE A 143 -7.53 -0.73 8.56
N TRP A 144 -7.97 -1.43 7.53
CA TRP A 144 -8.85 -2.56 7.68
C TRP A 144 -8.04 -3.74 8.22
N GLN A 145 -8.58 -4.44 9.22
CA GLN A 145 -7.95 -5.60 9.84
C GLN A 145 -9.03 -6.65 10.07
N TYR A 146 -9.01 -7.70 9.25
CA TYR A 146 -9.82 -8.90 9.43
C TYR A 146 -11.32 -8.63 9.66
N GLY A 147 -11.89 -7.65 8.95
CA GLY A 147 -13.30 -7.28 9.01
C GLY A 147 -13.61 -6.00 9.78
N GLU A 148 -12.63 -5.38 10.44
CA GLU A 148 -12.84 -4.17 11.24
C GLU A 148 -11.84 -3.07 10.83
N TRP A 149 -12.30 -1.82 10.76
CA TRP A 149 -11.41 -0.67 10.65
C TRP A 149 -10.75 -0.37 11.98
N VAL A 150 -9.45 -0.12 11.94
CA VAL A 150 -8.58 0.11 13.09
C VAL A 150 -7.83 1.42 12.86
N GLU A 151 -7.98 2.36 13.80
CA GLU A 151 -7.22 3.60 13.83
C GLU A 151 -5.90 3.39 14.57
N VAL A 152 -4.79 3.70 13.89
CA VAL A 152 -3.43 3.57 14.41
C VAL A 152 -2.82 4.96 14.53
N VAL A 153 -2.45 5.31 15.76
CA VAL A 153 -1.74 6.55 16.10
C VAL A 153 -0.24 6.29 16.07
N VAL A 154 0.53 7.24 15.54
CA VAL A 154 2.01 7.22 15.58
C VAL A 154 2.54 8.62 15.90
N ASP A 155 3.73 8.69 16.51
CA ASP A 155 4.51 9.94 16.43
C ASP A 155 5.25 10.04 15.09
N ASP A 156 5.83 11.21 14.80
CA ASP A 156 6.54 11.46 13.54
C ASP A 156 8.05 11.21 13.57
N ARG A 157 8.58 10.49 14.55
CA ARG A 157 10.00 10.11 14.53
C ARG A 157 10.21 9.03 13.45
N LEU A 158 11.03 9.29 12.45
CA LEU A 158 11.33 8.38 11.35
C LEU A 158 12.77 7.86 11.44
N PRO A 159 13.03 6.58 11.10
CA PRO A 159 14.38 6.04 11.01
C PRO A 159 15.20 6.74 9.92
N THR A 160 16.36 7.29 10.30
CA THR A 160 17.26 7.97 9.37
C THR A 160 18.68 7.47 9.49
N LYS A 161 19.44 7.58 8.40
CA LYS A 161 20.88 7.36 8.38
C LYS A 161 21.51 8.47 7.53
N ASP A 162 22.57 9.09 8.05
CA ASP A 162 23.26 10.21 7.40
C ASP A 162 22.33 11.37 6.99
N GLY A 163 21.25 11.57 7.75
CA GLY A 163 20.26 12.63 7.51
C GLY A 163 19.22 12.31 6.45
N GLN A 164 19.23 11.11 5.86
CA GLN A 164 18.25 10.64 4.89
C GLN A 164 17.29 9.62 5.52
N LEU A 165 16.04 9.59 5.05
CA LEU A 165 15.07 8.56 5.42
C LEU A 165 15.57 7.19 4.98
N LEU A 166 15.42 6.17 5.82
CA LEU A 166 15.90 4.82 5.53
C LEU A 166 14.89 4.01 4.70
N PHE A 167 13.59 4.27 4.89
CA PHE A 167 12.49 3.49 4.33
C PHE A 167 11.68 4.34 3.34
N LEU A 168 10.38 4.12 3.20
CA LEU A 168 9.52 4.87 2.28
C LEU A 168 9.67 6.39 2.45
N HIS A 169 9.81 7.09 1.33
CA HIS A 169 9.88 8.54 1.25
C HIS A 169 9.29 9.05 -0.07
N SER A 170 8.99 10.35 -0.12
CA SER A 170 8.59 11.06 -1.33
C SER A 170 9.82 11.54 -2.10
N GLU A 171 9.70 11.63 -3.43
CA GLU A 171 10.67 12.38 -4.25
C GLU A 171 10.72 13.86 -3.82
N GLU A 172 9.58 14.41 -3.40
CA GLU A 172 9.51 15.73 -2.78
C GLU A 172 9.99 15.63 -1.32
N GLY A 173 11.26 16.00 -1.08
CA GLY A 173 11.92 15.83 0.21
C GLY A 173 11.32 16.61 1.39
N SER A 174 10.28 17.41 1.16
CA SER A 174 9.51 18.11 2.21
C SER A 174 8.16 17.46 2.52
N GLU A 175 7.78 16.35 1.89
CA GLU A 175 6.52 15.63 2.08
C GLU A 175 6.70 14.30 2.83
N PHE A 176 5.81 13.99 3.80
CA PHE A 176 6.05 12.91 4.77
C PHE A 176 4.86 11.97 5.05
N TRP A 177 3.69 12.13 4.40
CA TRP A 177 2.54 11.27 4.68
C TRP A 177 2.84 9.79 4.42
N SER A 178 3.56 9.48 3.34
CA SER A 178 3.86 8.11 2.91
C SER A 178 4.80 7.42 3.92
N ALA A 179 5.86 8.10 4.34
CA ALA A 179 6.78 7.63 5.38
C ALA A 179 6.06 7.35 6.72
N LEU A 180 5.11 8.20 7.10
CA LEU A 180 4.33 8.04 8.33
C LEU A 180 3.27 6.93 8.21
N LEU A 181 2.70 6.73 7.02
CA LEU A 181 1.78 5.64 6.71
C LEU A 181 2.48 4.28 6.86
N GLU A 182 3.65 4.13 6.24
CA GLU A 182 4.49 2.92 6.38
C GLU A 182 4.84 2.66 7.85
N LYS A 183 5.20 3.71 8.61
CA LYS A 183 5.46 3.58 10.06
C LYS A 183 4.24 3.07 10.83
N ALA A 184 3.05 3.60 10.54
CA ALA A 184 1.83 3.17 11.20
C ALA A 184 1.49 1.71 10.87
N TYR A 185 1.73 1.31 9.62
CA TYR A 185 1.56 -0.08 9.20
C TYR A 185 2.62 -1.02 9.82
N ALA A 186 3.87 -0.58 9.96
CA ALA A 186 4.92 -1.27 10.69
C ALA A 186 4.55 -1.47 12.17
N LYS A 187 3.96 -0.44 12.81
CA LYS A 187 3.46 -0.53 14.18
C LYS A 187 2.32 -1.54 14.32
N LEU A 188 1.39 -1.55 13.37
CA LEU A 188 0.27 -2.51 13.36
C LEU A 188 0.78 -3.95 13.26
N ASN A 189 1.86 -4.18 12.51
CA ASN A 189 2.52 -5.47 12.34
C ASN A 189 3.66 -5.75 13.34
N GLY A 190 3.92 -4.81 14.26
CA GLY A 190 4.87 -4.93 15.38
C GLY A 190 6.30 -4.42 15.13
N SER A 191 6.78 -4.35 13.89
CA SER A 191 8.08 -3.75 13.53
C SER A 191 8.18 -3.48 12.03
N TYR A 192 9.16 -2.68 11.58
CA TYR A 192 9.44 -2.50 10.16
C TYR A 192 9.87 -3.81 9.48
N GLU A 193 10.70 -4.63 10.13
CA GLU A 193 11.14 -5.92 9.59
C GLU A 193 9.98 -6.88 9.32
N ALA A 194 8.89 -6.78 10.09
CA ALA A 194 7.68 -7.58 9.88
C ALA A 194 6.99 -7.30 8.53
N LEU A 195 7.32 -6.19 7.86
CA LEU A 195 6.82 -5.86 6.53
C LEU A 195 7.63 -6.50 5.40
N THR A 196 8.74 -7.19 5.70
CA THR A 196 9.58 -7.80 4.67
C THR A 196 8.91 -9.05 4.08
N GLY A 197 8.71 -9.06 2.76
CA GLY A 197 8.24 -10.24 2.04
C GLY A 197 6.75 -10.61 2.23
N GLY A 198 5.86 -9.62 2.12
CA GLY A 198 4.41 -9.82 2.12
C GLY A 198 3.79 -9.92 0.72
N SER A 199 2.46 -9.93 0.67
CA SER A 199 1.69 -9.98 -0.58
C SER A 199 0.94 -8.67 -0.82
N THR A 200 0.95 -8.15 -2.06
CA THR A 200 0.27 -6.89 -2.39
C THR A 200 -1.23 -6.95 -2.11
N VAL A 201 -1.85 -8.12 -2.22
CA VAL A 201 -3.24 -8.35 -1.78
C VAL A 201 -3.48 -8.07 -0.31
N GLU A 202 -2.55 -8.38 0.59
CA GLU A 202 -2.68 -8.06 2.01
C GLU A 202 -2.78 -6.54 2.20
N GLY A 203 -1.92 -5.79 1.50
CA GLY A 203 -1.93 -4.33 1.53
C GLY A 203 -3.22 -3.76 0.93
N PHE A 204 -3.69 -4.32 -0.19
CA PHE A 204 -4.95 -3.91 -0.79
C PHE A 204 -6.14 -4.14 0.13
N GLU A 205 -6.24 -5.31 0.77
CA GLU A 205 -7.30 -5.62 1.71
C GLU A 205 -7.23 -4.69 2.93
N ASP A 206 -6.04 -4.47 3.48
CA ASP A 206 -5.85 -3.60 4.64
C ASP A 206 -6.09 -2.11 4.34
N PHE A 207 -5.94 -1.66 3.09
CA PHE A 207 -6.24 -0.28 2.71
C PHE A 207 -7.69 -0.05 2.27
N THR A 208 -8.43 -1.11 1.93
CA THR A 208 -9.75 -0.95 1.29
C THR A 208 -10.88 -1.70 1.97
N GLY A 209 -10.58 -2.73 2.75
CA GLY A 209 -11.56 -3.76 3.16
C GLY A 209 -12.24 -4.42 1.96
N GLY A 210 -11.59 -4.41 0.80
CA GLY A 210 -12.07 -4.99 -0.45
C GLY A 210 -11.84 -6.50 -0.52
N ILE A 211 -12.11 -7.06 -1.69
CA ILE A 211 -11.89 -8.49 -1.98
C ILE A 211 -10.94 -8.59 -3.15
N SER A 212 -9.83 -9.28 -2.93
CA SER A 212 -8.82 -9.49 -3.96
C SER A 212 -9.04 -10.76 -4.78
N GLU A 213 -8.73 -10.66 -6.06
CA GLU A 213 -8.68 -11.76 -7.01
C GLU A 213 -7.34 -11.80 -7.75
N PHE A 214 -6.94 -12.99 -8.18
CA PHE A 214 -5.65 -13.24 -8.82
C PHE A 214 -5.84 -13.83 -10.22
N TYR A 215 -5.01 -13.39 -11.16
CA TYR A 215 -4.95 -13.91 -12.52
C TYR A 215 -3.53 -14.40 -12.83
N ASP A 216 -3.43 -15.67 -13.26
CA ASP A 216 -2.21 -16.21 -13.86
C ASP A 216 -2.08 -15.71 -15.31
N LEU A 217 -1.11 -14.83 -15.54
CA LEU A 217 -0.89 -14.19 -16.83
C LEU A 217 -0.29 -15.13 -17.88
N ARG A 218 0.16 -16.33 -17.49
CA ARG A 218 0.57 -17.40 -18.42
C ARG A 218 -0.65 -18.11 -19.01
N LYS A 219 -1.80 -17.99 -18.36
CA LYS A 219 -3.09 -18.55 -18.81
C LYS A 219 -4.22 -17.53 -18.59
N PRO A 220 -4.12 -16.34 -19.21
CA PRO A 220 -5.08 -15.27 -18.97
C PRO A 220 -6.43 -15.60 -19.62
N PRO A 221 -7.56 -15.17 -19.04
CA PRO A 221 -8.84 -15.24 -19.73
C PRO A 221 -8.82 -14.34 -20.99
N ALA A 222 -9.51 -14.75 -22.05
CA ALA A 222 -9.48 -14.04 -23.34
C ALA A 222 -9.94 -12.57 -23.24
N ASN A 223 -10.76 -12.24 -22.24
CA ASN A 223 -11.28 -10.92 -21.97
C ASN A 223 -10.50 -10.16 -20.87
N LEU A 224 -9.29 -10.59 -20.48
CA LEU A 224 -8.52 -9.99 -19.39
C LEU A 224 -8.34 -8.48 -19.52
N TYR A 225 -7.99 -8.00 -20.72
CA TYR A 225 -7.85 -6.55 -20.97
C TYR A 225 -9.12 -5.77 -20.59
N ARG A 226 -10.30 -6.30 -20.91
CA ARG A 226 -11.59 -5.69 -20.56
C ARG A 226 -11.89 -5.76 -19.06
N ILE A 227 -11.42 -6.81 -18.39
CA ILE A 227 -11.52 -6.94 -16.92
C ILE A 227 -10.70 -5.85 -16.26
N ILE A 228 -9.42 -5.70 -16.66
CA ILE A 228 -8.52 -4.65 -16.15
C ILE A 228 -9.11 -3.27 -16.42
N TRP A 229 -9.60 -3.02 -17.64
CA TRP A 229 -10.20 -1.74 -18.00
C TRP A 229 -11.38 -1.40 -17.07
N LYS A 230 -12.28 -2.36 -16.83
CA LYS A 230 -13.39 -2.14 -15.90
C LYS A 230 -12.92 -1.91 -14.46
N ALA A 231 -11.90 -2.64 -14.01
CA ALA A 231 -11.37 -2.53 -12.66
C ALA A 231 -10.75 -1.14 -12.42
N VAL A 232 -9.92 -0.66 -13.36
CA VAL A 232 -9.34 0.69 -13.32
C VAL A 232 -10.44 1.76 -13.29
N GLN A 233 -11.45 1.66 -14.17
CA GLN A 233 -12.57 2.61 -14.20
C GLN A 233 -13.44 2.56 -12.92
N ALA A 234 -13.53 1.40 -12.27
CA ALA A 234 -14.23 1.24 -11.01
C ALA A 234 -13.41 1.68 -9.78
N GLY A 235 -12.18 2.19 -9.99
CA GLY A 235 -11.28 2.59 -8.91
C GLY A 235 -10.74 1.43 -8.08
N SER A 236 -10.73 0.20 -8.64
CA SER A 236 -10.10 -0.96 -8.02
C SER A 236 -8.59 -0.73 -7.91
N LEU A 237 -7.94 -1.42 -6.97
CA LEU A 237 -6.48 -1.40 -6.86
C LEU A 237 -5.89 -2.58 -7.63
N LEU A 238 -4.83 -2.34 -8.41
CA LEU A 238 -4.27 -3.34 -9.29
C LEU A 238 -2.74 -3.38 -9.17
N ALA A 239 -2.21 -4.59 -9.04
CA ALA A 239 -0.76 -4.81 -9.04
C ALA A 239 -0.40 -6.05 -9.86
N CYS A 240 0.84 -6.11 -10.30
CA CYS A 240 1.37 -7.25 -11.02
C CYS A 240 2.80 -7.56 -10.61
N SER A 241 3.23 -8.79 -10.86
CA SER A 241 4.57 -9.24 -10.51
C SER A 241 5.11 -10.27 -11.50
N ILE A 242 6.43 -10.42 -11.49
CA ILE A 242 7.16 -11.40 -12.29
C ILE A 242 7.66 -12.49 -11.35
N ASP A 243 7.21 -13.73 -11.56
CA ASP A 243 7.66 -14.86 -10.74
C ASP A 243 9.14 -15.17 -11.01
N VAL A 244 9.81 -15.68 -9.98
CA VAL A 244 11.18 -16.21 -10.05
C VAL A 244 11.18 -17.73 -9.91
N SER A 245 12.17 -18.39 -10.53
CA SER A 245 12.36 -19.84 -10.38
C SER A 245 13.23 -20.20 -9.18
N SER A 246 13.95 -19.23 -8.60
CA SER A 246 14.81 -19.42 -7.44
C SER A 246 14.96 -18.13 -6.64
N ALA A 247 15.26 -18.25 -5.34
CA ALA A 247 15.47 -17.10 -4.46
C ALA A 247 16.66 -16.22 -4.89
N ALA A 248 17.63 -16.75 -5.64
CA ALA A 248 18.76 -15.99 -6.16
C ALA A 248 18.38 -14.99 -7.26
N GLU A 249 17.18 -15.10 -7.83
CA GLU A 249 16.65 -14.18 -8.84
C GLU A 249 15.74 -13.09 -8.22
N THR A 250 15.57 -13.08 -6.90
CA THR A 250 14.78 -12.05 -6.19
C THR A 250 15.37 -10.67 -6.46
N GLU A 251 14.54 -9.72 -6.88
CA GLU A 251 14.93 -8.36 -7.26
C GLU A 251 15.98 -8.29 -8.40
N ALA A 252 16.16 -9.37 -9.17
CA ALA A 252 17.04 -9.36 -10.32
C ALA A 252 16.45 -8.52 -11.46
N ILE A 253 17.24 -7.58 -11.98
CA ILE A 253 16.87 -6.72 -13.11
C ILE A 253 17.09 -7.47 -14.44
N THR A 254 16.05 -7.55 -15.26
CA THR A 254 16.09 -8.15 -16.60
C THR A 254 16.83 -7.25 -17.60
N ARG A 255 17.12 -7.77 -18.80
CA ARG A 255 17.73 -6.97 -19.88
C ARG A 255 16.88 -5.78 -20.34
N GLN A 256 15.57 -5.85 -20.15
CA GLN A 256 14.61 -4.78 -20.47
C GLN A 256 14.25 -3.96 -19.22
N LYS A 257 15.11 -3.97 -18.21
CA LYS A 257 15.01 -3.23 -16.95
C LYS A 257 13.79 -3.52 -16.05
N LEU A 258 13.02 -4.58 -16.33
CA LEU A 258 12.01 -5.07 -15.38
C LEU A 258 12.67 -5.80 -14.20
N VAL A 259 12.14 -5.64 -12.99
CA VAL A 259 12.62 -6.26 -11.75
C VAL A 259 11.78 -7.50 -11.45
N LYS A 260 12.44 -8.62 -11.15
CA LYS A 260 11.74 -9.88 -10.81
C LYS A 260 11.43 -9.99 -9.32
N SER A 261 10.40 -10.80 -8.98
CA SER A 261 9.92 -10.97 -7.59
C SER A 261 9.64 -9.64 -6.88
N HIS A 262 9.12 -8.68 -7.66
CA HIS A 262 8.88 -7.30 -7.27
C HIS A 262 7.47 -6.90 -7.68
N ALA A 263 6.80 -6.12 -6.83
CA ALA A 263 5.45 -5.67 -7.09
C ALA A 263 5.45 -4.37 -7.89
N TYR A 264 4.66 -4.33 -8.97
CA TYR A 264 4.38 -3.15 -9.77
C TYR A 264 2.92 -2.77 -9.60
N SER A 265 2.61 -1.47 -9.56
CA SER A 265 1.22 -0.99 -9.64
C SER A 265 0.78 -0.92 -11.08
N VAL A 266 -0.47 -1.28 -11.39
CA VAL A 266 -1.09 -0.97 -12.69
C VAL A 266 -1.81 0.36 -12.56
N THR A 267 -1.34 1.38 -13.28
CA THR A 267 -1.79 2.77 -13.09
C THR A 267 -2.58 3.33 -14.27
N GLY A 268 -2.75 2.56 -15.34
CA GLY A 268 -3.47 3.00 -16.53
C GLY A 268 -3.67 1.88 -17.55
N ILE A 269 -4.68 2.05 -18.40
CA ILE A 269 -5.01 1.13 -19.47
C ILE A 269 -5.72 1.91 -20.58
N GLU A 270 -5.14 1.89 -21.78
CA GLU A 270 -5.62 2.71 -22.90
C GLU A 270 -5.51 1.94 -24.21
N GLU A 271 -6.34 2.32 -25.19
CA GLU A 271 -6.27 1.82 -26.56
C GLU A 271 -6.00 2.99 -27.50
N VAL A 272 -4.92 2.88 -28.29
CA VAL A 272 -4.48 3.93 -29.22
C VAL A 272 -4.56 3.42 -30.66
N ASP A 273 -4.78 4.32 -31.62
CA ASP A 273 -4.59 3.98 -33.03
C ASP A 273 -3.11 4.09 -33.39
N PHE A 274 -2.50 2.94 -33.68
CA PHE A 274 -1.11 2.84 -34.13
C PHE A 274 -1.09 2.32 -35.57
N HIS A 275 -0.78 3.21 -36.52
CA HIS A 275 -0.79 2.91 -37.96
C HIS A 275 -2.13 2.36 -38.50
N GLY A 276 -3.27 2.91 -38.05
CA GLY A 276 -4.61 2.50 -38.48
C GLY A 276 -5.07 1.19 -37.87
N ARG A 277 -4.44 0.75 -36.76
CA ARG A 277 -4.81 -0.46 -36.02
C ARG A 277 -4.89 -0.13 -34.53
N PRO A 278 -5.89 -0.68 -33.81
CA PRO A 278 -5.97 -0.52 -32.37
C PRO A 278 -4.81 -1.28 -31.68
N GLU A 279 -4.03 -0.56 -30.89
CA GLU A 279 -2.98 -1.10 -30.02
C GLU A 279 -3.39 -0.91 -28.57
N LYS A 280 -3.27 -1.99 -27.79
CA LYS A 280 -3.68 -2.02 -26.39
C LYS A 280 -2.48 -1.78 -25.51
N LEU A 281 -2.53 -0.72 -24.71
CA LEU A 281 -1.46 -0.32 -23.81
C LEU A 281 -1.89 -0.50 -22.35
N ILE A 282 -0.89 -0.76 -21.51
CA ILE A 282 -1.02 -0.81 -20.06
C ILE A 282 0.11 0.01 -19.44
N ARG A 283 -0.21 0.82 -18.45
CA ARG A 283 0.74 1.63 -17.70
C ARG A 283 1.03 0.98 -16.37
N LEU A 284 2.30 0.81 -16.07
CA LEU A 284 2.78 0.21 -14.83
C LEU A 284 3.67 1.21 -14.11
N ARG A 285 3.76 1.10 -12.79
CA ARG A 285 4.70 1.87 -11.98
C ARG A 285 5.54 0.97 -11.09
N ASN A 286 6.85 1.16 -11.17
CA ASN A 286 7.84 0.62 -10.25
C ASN A 286 7.83 1.43 -8.93
N PRO A 287 7.54 0.84 -7.76
CA PRO A 287 7.55 1.55 -6.48
C PRO A 287 8.94 2.04 -6.03
N TRP A 288 10.02 1.69 -6.74
CA TRP A 288 11.33 2.32 -6.54
C TRP A 288 11.36 3.78 -6.98
N GLY A 289 10.39 4.24 -7.78
CA GLY A 289 10.40 5.59 -8.34
C GLY A 289 11.45 5.80 -9.44
N GLN A 290 12.01 4.72 -9.98
CA GLN A 290 13.07 4.70 -10.99
C GLN A 290 13.14 3.32 -11.64
N VAL A 291 14.01 3.15 -12.63
CA VAL A 291 14.26 1.87 -13.34
C VAL A 291 13.01 1.43 -14.11
N GLU A 292 12.94 1.91 -15.33
CA GLU A 292 11.80 1.75 -16.23
C GLU A 292 12.06 0.80 -17.40
N TRP A 293 10.97 0.29 -17.96
CA TRP A 293 10.95 -0.53 -19.18
C TRP A 293 11.67 0.15 -20.35
N THR A 294 12.45 -0.62 -21.11
CA THR A 294 13.22 -0.10 -22.26
C THR A 294 12.78 -0.69 -23.61
N GLY A 295 11.62 -1.33 -23.67
CA GLY A 295 11.07 -1.90 -24.91
C GLY A 295 10.06 -0.97 -25.58
N ALA A 296 9.19 -1.54 -26.42
CA ALA A 296 8.15 -0.79 -27.11
C ALA A 296 7.27 -0.01 -26.12
N TRP A 297 6.95 1.24 -26.46
CA TRP A 297 6.16 2.18 -25.65
C TRP A 297 6.81 2.68 -24.36
N SER A 298 8.10 2.41 -24.12
CA SER A 298 8.86 3.18 -23.12
C SER A 298 8.89 4.67 -23.44
N ASP A 299 9.30 5.50 -22.50
CA ASP A 299 9.34 6.97 -22.62
C ASP A 299 10.12 7.48 -23.84
N ASP A 300 11.19 6.80 -24.23
CA ASP A 300 12.00 7.15 -25.41
C ASP A 300 11.65 6.34 -26.67
N ALA A 301 10.55 5.57 -26.64
CA ALA A 301 10.20 4.66 -27.72
C ALA A 301 9.68 5.43 -28.96
N PRO A 302 10.14 5.07 -30.18
CA PRO A 302 9.72 5.76 -31.40
C PRO A 302 8.25 5.54 -31.77
N GLU A 303 7.59 4.52 -31.21
CA GLU A 303 6.19 4.16 -31.42
C GLU A 303 5.25 5.34 -31.15
N TRP A 304 5.54 6.17 -30.14
CA TRP A 304 4.79 7.36 -29.80
C TRP A 304 4.69 8.39 -30.93
N ASN A 305 5.59 8.36 -31.92
CA ASN A 305 5.56 9.29 -33.05
C ASN A 305 4.50 8.95 -34.10
N TYR A 306 3.81 7.81 -33.96
CA TYR A 306 2.87 7.30 -34.95
C TYR A 306 1.43 7.21 -34.44
N ILE A 307 1.14 7.79 -33.28
CA ILE A 307 -0.21 7.94 -32.73
C ILE A 307 -0.70 9.39 -32.89
N ASP A 308 -1.98 9.63 -32.56
CA ASP A 308 -2.53 10.99 -32.54
C ASP A 308 -1.72 11.91 -31.60
N PRO A 309 -1.28 13.11 -32.04
CA PRO A 309 -0.47 14.00 -31.22
C PRO A 309 -1.11 14.42 -29.89
N ARG A 310 -2.45 14.49 -29.80
CA ARG A 310 -3.13 14.83 -28.54
C ARG A 310 -3.10 13.65 -27.58
N GLN A 311 -3.37 12.44 -28.07
CA GLN A 311 -3.21 11.22 -27.25
C GLN A 311 -1.75 11.06 -26.80
N LYS A 312 -0.78 11.39 -27.64
CA LYS A 312 0.63 11.41 -27.25
C LYS A 312 0.88 12.36 -26.09
N GLU A 313 0.43 13.62 -26.18
CA GLU A 313 0.62 14.61 -25.12
C GLU A 313 -0.01 14.18 -23.78
N GLU A 314 -1.11 13.44 -23.82
CA GLU A 314 -1.79 12.91 -22.63
C GLU A 314 -1.09 11.69 -22.00
N LEU A 315 -0.53 10.80 -22.84
CA LEU A 315 -0.03 9.48 -22.42
C LEU A 315 1.50 9.41 -22.27
N ASP A 316 2.26 10.03 -23.18
CA ASP A 316 3.73 10.03 -23.25
C ASP A 316 4.31 11.11 -22.32
N LYS A 317 4.29 10.84 -21.01
CA LYS A 317 4.89 11.69 -19.99
C LYS A 317 6.31 11.24 -19.68
N LYS A 318 7.29 11.89 -20.31
CA LYS A 318 8.71 11.59 -20.10
C LYS A 318 9.18 12.03 -18.71
N ALA A 319 9.41 11.09 -17.81
CA ALA A 319 9.96 11.32 -16.50
C ALA A 319 10.61 10.04 -15.99
N GLU A 320 11.78 10.12 -15.32
CA GLU A 320 12.32 8.95 -14.62
C GLU A 320 11.67 8.89 -13.22
N ASP A 321 10.42 8.43 -13.17
CA ASP A 321 9.58 8.34 -11.96
C ASP A 321 9.11 6.90 -11.65
N GLY A 322 9.64 5.94 -12.43
CA GLY A 322 9.32 4.51 -12.36
C GLY A 322 8.05 4.12 -13.11
N GLU A 323 7.31 5.07 -13.68
CA GLU A 323 6.11 4.82 -14.48
C GLU A 323 6.45 4.64 -15.96
N PHE A 324 5.82 3.68 -16.61
CA PHE A 324 6.03 3.44 -18.04
C PHE A 324 4.82 2.77 -18.68
N TRP A 325 4.66 2.99 -19.98
CA TRP A 325 3.73 2.21 -20.80
C TRP A 325 4.43 1.01 -21.43
N MET A 326 3.64 -0.03 -21.69
CA MET A 326 4.04 -1.14 -22.55
C MET A 326 2.84 -1.69 -23.31
N SER A 327 3.10 -2.44 -24.38
CA SER A 327 2.02 -3.16 -25.06
C SER A 327 1.41 -4.22 -24.13
N PHE A 328 0.10 -4.43 -24.20
CA PHE A 328 -0.56 -5.47 -23.42
C PHE A 328 -0.04 -6.87 -23.78
N SER A 329 0.43 -7.04 -25.02
CA SER A 329 1.10 -8.27 -25.47
C SER A 329 2.43 -8.49 -24.75
N ASP A 330 3.24 -7.44 -24.57
CA ASP A 330 4.48 -7.53 -23.78
C ASP A 330 4.18 -7.77 -22.30
N PHE A 331 3.17 -7.11 -21.75
CA PHE A 331 2.73 -7.35 -20.37
C PHE A 331 2.46 -8.84 -20.11
N LEU A 332 1.67 -9.50 -20.96
CA LEU A 332 1.40 -10.95 -20.84
C LEU A 332 2.64 -11.84 -21.04
N ARG A 333 3.65 -11.37 -21.77
CA ARG A 333 4.90 -12.10 -21.98
C ARG A 333 5.87 -11.98 -20.81
N GLN A 334 5.92 -10.81 -20.19
CA GLN A 334 6.92 -10.47 -19.17
C GLN A 334 6.42 -10.76 -17.75
N PHE A 335 5.14 -10.49 -17.46
CA PHE A 335 4.56 -10.64 -16.13
C PHE A 335 3.91 -12.01 -15.95
N SER A 336 3.90 -12.49 -14.70
CA SER A 336 3.37 -13.82 -14.36
C SER A 336 2.04 -13.75 -13.60
N ARG A 337 1.84 -12.72 -12.78
CA ARG A 337 0.65 -12.57 -11.94
C ARG A 337 0.10 -11.16 -12.01
N LEU A 338 -1.22 -11.07 -12.00
CA LEU A 338 -1.99 -9.84 -11.79
C LEU A 338 -2.91 -10.05 -10.60
N GLU A 339 -3.01 -9.03 -9.76
CA GLU A 339 -3.79 -8.97 -8.53
C GLU A 339 -4.73 -7.76 -8.66
N ILE A 340 -6.03 -7.97 -8.44
CA ILE A 340 -7.05 -6.94 -8.51
C ILE A 340 -7.83 -6.96 -7.20
N CYS A 341 -7.87 -5.84 -6.48
CA CYS A 341 -8.72 -5.69 -5.31
C CYS A 341 -9.95 -4.86 -5.66
N ASN A 342 -11.09 -5.55 -5.67
CA ASN A 342 -12.39 -4.93 -5.90
C ASN A 342 -12.92 -4.32 -4.60
N LEU A 343 -13.46 -3.12 -4.71
CA LEU A 343 -13.93 -2.36 -3.56
C LEU A 343 -15.19 -2.99 -2.96
N SER A 344 -15.21 -3.08 -1.64
CA SER A 344 -16.41 -3.47 -0.90
C SER A 344 -17.46 -2.35 -0.96
N PRO A 345 -18.74 -2.63 -0.65
CA PRO A 345 -19.81 -1.62 -0.66
C PRO A 345 -19.53 -0.45 0.27
N ASP A 346 -18.75 -0.67 1.33
CA ASP A 346 -18.35 0.36 2.30
C ASP A 346 -17.31 1.34 1.74
N SER A 347 -16.75 1.04 0.57
CA SER A 347 -15.64 1.75 -0.07
C SER A 347 -16.06 2.62 -1.25
N LEU A 348 -17.35 2.63 -1.61
CA LEU A 348 -17.90 3.44 -2.70
C LEU A 348 -19.10 4.26 -2.21
N SER A 349 -18.96 5.59 -2.23
CA SER A 349 -20.05 6.54 -1.93
C SER A 349 -20.96 6.83 -3.13
N SER A 350 -20.50 6.50 -4.34
CA SER A 350 -21.14 6.79 -5.62
C SER A 350 -22.33 5.87 -5.93
N GLU A 351 -23.45 6.46 -6.37
CA GLU A 351 -24.68 5.77 -6.76
C GLU A 351 -24.59 5.01 -8.10
N GLU A 352 -23.49 5.12 -8.84
CA GLU A 352 -23.44 4.71 -10.27
C GLU A 352 -22.79 3.34 -10.57
N VAL A 353 -22.27 2.59 -9.59
CA VAL A 353 -21.57 1.32 -9.87
C VAL A 353 -22.24 0.13 -9.19
N HIS A 354 -22.29 -1.01 -9.89
CA HIS A 354 -22.88 -2.28 -9.45
C HIS A 354 -22.49 -2.61 -8.00
N LYS A 355 -23.44 -2.47 -7.07
CA LYS A 355 -23.23 -2.71 -5.64
C LYS A 355 -23.03 -4.20 -5.39
N TRP A 356 -21.86 -4.55 -4.86
CA TRP A 356 -21.60 -5.88 -4.33
C TRP A 356 -22.48 -6.14 -3.10
N ASN A 357 -22.90 -7.38 -2.87
CA ASN A 357 -23.53 -7.77 -1.61
C ASN A 357 -22.49 -8.49 -0.76
N LEU A 358 -22.06 -7.86 0.34
CA LEU A 358 -21.10 -8.42 1.28
C LEU A 358 -21.82 -9.01 2.49
N VAL A 359 -21.52 -10.26 2.83
CA VAL A 359 -21.93 -10.89 4.09
C VAL A 359 -20.69 -11.51 4.73
N LEU A 360 -20.33 -11.01 5.91
CA LEU A 360 -19.13 -11.44 6.63
C LEU A 360 -19.51 -12.36 7.80
N PHE A 361 -18.83 -13.51 7.90
CA PHE A 361 -19.00 -14.46 8.99
C PHE A 361 -17.68 -14.63 9.75
N ASN A 362 -17.75 -14.51 11.07
CA ASN A 362 -16.59 -14.72 11.94
C ASN A 362 -16.62 -16.13 12.53
N GLY A 363 -15.49 -16.83 12.45
CA GLY A 363 -15.32 -18.20 12.94
C GLY A 363 -14.00 -18.40 13.68
N ARG A 364 -13.83 -19.58 14.29
CA ARG A 364 -12.59 -19.98 14.96
C ARG A 364 -12.36 -21.47 14.85
N TRP A 365 -11.13 -21.87 14.54
CA TRP A 365 -10.68 -23.26 14.65
C TRP A 365 -10.00 -23.49 16.01
N THR A 366 -10.51 -24.45 16.77
CA THR A 366 -10.00 -24.83 18.09
C THR A 366 -9.59 -26.29 18.06
N ARG A 367 -8.34 -26.57 18.43
CA ARG A 367 -7.80 -27.94 18.50
C ARG A 367 -8.67 -28.81 19.41
N GLY A 368 -9.05 -30.00 18.92
CA GLY A 368 -9.91 -30.93 19.65
C GLY A 368 -11.39 -30.53 19.71
N SER A 369 -11.81 -29.54 18.90
CA SER A 369 -13.21 -29.15 18.78
C SER A 369 -13.56 -28.79 17.34
N THR A 370 -13.30 -27.57 16.87
CA THR A 370 -13.69 -27.12 15.52
C THR A 370 -12.59 -27.25 14.47
N ALA A 371 -11.36 -27.64 14.85
CA ALA A 371 -10.22 -27.76 13.93
C ALA A 371 -10.16 -29.15 13.24
N GLY A 372 -11.19 -29.51 12.47
CA GLY A 372 -11.32 -30.84 11.84
C GLY A 372 -10.49 -31.10 10.58
N GLY A 373 -9.76 -30.10 10.08
CA GLY A 373 -8.96 -30.22 8.84
C GLY A 373 -9.80 -30.19 7.55
N CYS A 374 -9.17 -30.52 6.42
CA CYS A 374 -9.84 -30.55 5.11
C CYS A 374 -10.54 -31.89 4.83
N GLN A 375 -11.20 -32.00 3.67
CA GLN A 375 -11.95 -33.20 3.26
C GLN A 375 -11.10 -34.50 3.24
N ASN A 376 -9.78 -34.39 3.18
CA ASN A 376 -8.86 -35.54 3.25
C ASN A 376 -8.78 -36.18 4.65
N TYR A 377 -9.39 -35.56 5.66
CA TYR A 377 -9.28 -35.94 7.07
C TYR A 377 -10.65 -36.24 7.71
N PRO A 378 -11.44 -37.19 7.17
CA PRO A 378 -12.85 -37.38 7.55
C PRO A 378 -13.08 -37.86 9.00
N GLY A 379 -12.02 -38.24 9.74
CA GLY A 379 -12.10 -38.73 11.12
C GLY A 379 -11.48 -37.81 12.18
N SER A 380 -11.15 -36.56 11.85
CA SER A 380 -10.49 -35.61 12.78
C SER A 380 -11.44 -34.65 13.49
N SER A 381 -12.74 -34.83 13.27
CA SER A 381 -13.84 -34.02 13.81
C SER A 381 -14.28 -34.46 15.19
#